data_AF-A0A0F9KM55-F1
#
_entry.id   AF-A0A0F9KM55-F1
#
_cell.length_a   1.000
_cell.length_b   1.000
_cell.length_c   1.000
_cell.angle_alpha   90.00
_cell.angle_beta   90.00
_cell.angle_gamma   90.00
#
_symmetry.space_group_name_H-M   'P 1'
#
loop_
_entity.id
_entity.type
_entity.pdbx_description
1 polymer ?
#
loop_
_entity_poly.entity_id
_entity_poly.type
_entity_poly.pdbx_seq_one_letter_code
_entity_poly.pdbx_strand_id
1 'polypeptide(L)'
;MPDILEVLEGTQFQTSDERLAHSITTTNWVSDPTSPSVTAYDENANDKDVTSTVYPTNSPSVSSDVITLSLLRALTRGHTYRIEVQFTVGSSIYECFFRVKCTK
;
A
#
# COMPACT_ATOMS: atom_id res chain seq x y z
N MET A 1 21.11 -2.35 -2.56
CA MET A 1 20.79 -0.90 -2.63
C MET A 1 19.35 -0.81 -2.14
N PRO A 2 19.02 -0.07 -1.07
CA PRO A 2 17.63 -0.02 -0.63
C PRO A 2 16.81 0.69 -1.71
N ASP A 3 15.75 0.04 -2.16
CA ASP A 3 14.80 0.54 -3.15
C ASP A 3 14.25 1.89 -2.67
N ILE A 4 14.46 2.94 -3.47
CA ILE A 4 14.47 4.36 -3.04
C ILE A 4 13.11 4.94 -2.60
N LEU A 5 12.06 4.11 -2.50
CA LEU A 5 10.66 4.48 -2.26
C LEU A 5 9.93 3.53 -1.28
N GLU A 6 10.65 2.67 -0.56
CA GLU A 6 10.05 1.82 0.48
C GLU A 6 9.60 2.69 1.67
N VAL A 7 8.34 2.52 2.09
CA VAL A 7 7.80 3.27 3.23
C VAL A 7 8.57 2.91 4.51
N LEU A 8 8.81 3.91 5.37
CA LEU A 8 9.56 3.74 6.63
C LEU A 8 8.98 2.64 7.53
N GLU A 9 7.67 2.41 7.42
CA GLU A 9 6.91 1.39 8.13
C GLU A 9 7.39 -0.04 7.82
N GLY A 10 8.12 -0.23 6.71
CA GLY A 10 8.74 -1.49 6.32
C GLY A 10 7.72 -2.59 5.97
N THR A 11 8.17 -3.83 5.98
CA THR A 11 7.31 -4.99 5.71
C THR A 11 6.27 -5.18 6.81
N GLN A 12 5.01 -5.00 6.47
CA GLN A 12 3.86 -5.29 7.32
C GLN A 12 3.56 -6.80 7.33
N PHE A 13 2.98 -7.27 8.43
CA PHE A 13 2.54 -8.64 8.56
C PHE A 13 1.05 -8.68 8.82
N GLN A 14 0.35 -9.55 8.11
CA GLN A 14 -1.08 -9.75 8.25
C GLN A 14 -1.40 -11.24 8.07
N THR A 15 -2.51 -11.69 8.62
CA THR A 15 -3.06 -13.02 8.40
C THR A 15 -4.10 -13.01 7.27
N SER A 16 -4.40 -14.17 6.69
CA SER A 16 -5.34 -14.26 5.56
C SER A 16 -6.76 -13.79 5.91
N ASP A 17 -7.15 -13.92 7.18
CA ASP A 17 -8.49 -13.57 7.70
C ASP A 17 -8.61 -12.13 8.18
N GLU A 18 -7.48 -11.47 8.45
CA GLU A 18 -7.46 -10.08 8.89
C GLU A 18 -7.88 -9.14 7.78
N ARG A 19 -8.53 -8.05 8.20
CA ARG A 19 -8.92 -6.93 7.34
C ARG A 19 -8.39 -5.68 7.99
N LEU A 20 -7.26 -5.19 7.49
CA LEU A 20 -6.57 -4.05 8.06
C LEU A 20 -6.55 -2.91 7.04
N ALA A 21 -6.83 -1.71 7.53
CA ALA A 21 -6.57 -0.48 6.79
C ALA A 21 -5.15 -0.06 7.15
N HIS A 22 -4.24 -0.16 6.19
CA HIS A 22 -2.88 0.34 6.35
C HIS A 22 -2.92 1.86 6.16
N SER A 23 -2.12 2.57 6.94
CA SER A 23 -1.93 4.02 6.80
C SER A 23 -0.50 4.29 6.41
N ILE A 24 -0.25 5.32 5.60
CA ILE A 24 1.08 5.79 5.26
C ILE A 24 1.15 7.26 5.63
N THR A 25 2.18 7.64 6.39
CA THR A 25 2.48 9.05 6.64
C THR A 25 3.45 9.59 5.59
N THR A 26 3.07 10.65 4.91
CA THR A 26 3.93 11.31 3.93
C THR A 26 4.78 12.41 4.54
N THR A 27 4.56 12.79 5.81
CA THR A 27 5.18 13.95 6.49
C THR A 27 6.72 14.00 6.37
N ASN A 28 7.38 12.83 6.29
CA ASN A 28 8.84 12.75 6.14
C ASN A 28 9.36 13.07 4.73
N TRP A 29 8.48 13.14 3.73
CA TRP A 29 8.82 13.36 2.33
C TRP A 29 8.14 14.60 1.76
N VAL A 30 6.84 14.75 2.01
CA VAL A 30 5.96 15.75 1.41
C VAL A 30 4.72 15.99 2.28
N SER A 31 4.16 17.19 2.20
CA SER A 31 2.90 17.56 2.86
C SER A 31 1.75 17.67 1.85
N ASP A 32 0.52 17.63 2.35
CA ASP A 32 -0.71 17.85 1.57
C ASP A 32 -0.90 16.90 0.36
N PRO A 33 -0.78 15.57 0.53
CA PRO A 33 -1.06 14.62 -0.55
C PRO A 33 -2.54 14.66 -0.97
N THR A 34 -2.79 14.52 -2.27
CA THR A 34 -4.12 14.52 -2.87
C THR A 34 -4.25 13.40 -3.88
N SER A 35 -5.49 12.96 -4.15
CA SER A 35 -5.79 11.94 -5.16
C SER A 35 -4.97 10.64 -5.03
N PRO A 36 -4.98 9.97 -3.87
CA PRO A 36 -4.27 8.70 -3.71
C PRO A 36 -4.89 7.60 -4.58
N SER A 37 -4.04 6.75 -5.15
CA SER A 37 -4.37 5.54 -5.88
C SER A 37 -3.52 4.40 -5.35
N VAL A 38 -4.11 3.21 -5.21
CA VAL A 38 -3.45 2.02 -4.67
C VAL A 38 -3.47 0.89 -5.68
N THR A 39 -2.32 0.25 -5.86
CA THR A 39 -2.15 -0.96 -6.66
C THR A 39 -1.49 -2.02 -5.79
N ALA A 40 -1.92 -3.27 -5.93
CA ALA A 40 -1.37 -4.38 -5.18
C ALA A 40 -0.87 -5.48 -6.12
N TYR A 41 0.39 -5.84 -5.97
CA TYR A 41 1.06 -6.89 -6.74
C TYR A 41 1.41 -8.06 -5.83
N ASP A 42 1.14 -9.28 -6.27
CA ASP A 42 1.56 -10.51 -5.58
C ASP A 42 2.95 -10.91 -6.11
N GLU A 43 4.01 -10.64 -5.32
CA GLU A 43 5.41 -10.94 -5.68
C GLU A 43 5.62 -12.46 -5.80
N ASN A 44 4.82 -13.27 -5.10
CA ASN A 44 4.88 -14.73 -5.19
C ASN A 44 4.19 -15.28 -6.45
N ALA A 45 3.41 -14.46 -7.16
CA ALA A 45 2.70 -14.82 -8.38
C ALA A 45 3.24 -14.09 -9.63
N ASN A 46 4.56 -13.85 -9.71
CA ASN A 46 5.23 -13.09 -10.77
C ASN A 46 4.74 -11.63 -10.88
N ASP A 47 4.66 -10.93 -9.75
CA ASP A 47 4.18 -9.54 -9.67
C ASP A 47 2.80 -9.36 -10.32
N LYS A 48 1.91 -10.35 -10.14
CA LYS A 48 0.55 -10.26 -10.70
C LYS A 48 -0.25 -9.18 -9.99
N ASP A 49 -0.91 -8.33 -10.75
CA ASP A 49 -1.89 -7.38 -10.20
C ASP A 49 -3.06 -8.15 -9.57
N VAL A 50 -3.21 -7.98 -8.26
CA VAL A 50 -4.27 -8.56 -7.44
C VAL A 50 -5.13 -7.47 -6.78
N THR A 51 -5.00 -6.22 -7.21
CA THR A 51 -5.64 -5.04 -6.63
C THR A 51 -7.14 -5.23 -6.45
N SER A 52 -7.83 -5.73 -7.47
CA SER A 52 -9.28 -5.96 -7.40
C SER A 52 -9.70 -7.07 -6.42
N THR A 53 -8.79 -8.00 -6.13
CA THR A 53 -9.04 -9.11 -5.20
C THR A 53 -8.78 -8.67 -3.76
N VAL A 54 -7.66 -7.99 -3.53
CA VAL A 54 -7.24 -7.60 -2.17
C VAL A 54 -7.81 -6.25 -1.70
N TYR A 55 -8.16 -5.38 -2.66
CA TYR A 55 -8.87 -4.11 -2.48
C TYR A 55 -10.13 -4.03 -3.37
N PRO A 56 -11.16 -4.84 -3.09
CA PRO A 56 -12.41 -4.80 -3.84
C PRO A 56 -13.19 -3.49 -3.66
N THR A 57 -12.92 -2.76 -2.58
CA THR A 57 -13.23 -1.34 -2.47
C THR A 57 -11.89 -0.63 -2.40
N ASN A 58 -11.54 0.11 -3.44
CA ASN A 58 -10.27 0.85 -3.53
C ASN A 58 -10.56 2.34 -3.50
N SER A 59 -10.80 2.86 -2.30
CA SER A 59 -11.10 4.27 -2.03
C SER A 59 -10.21 4.76 -0.90
N PRO A 60 -8.90 4.88 -1.13
CA PRO A 60 -7.99 5.48 -0.17
C PRO A 60 -8.42 6.91 0.15
N SER A 61 -8.25 7.31 1.40
CA SER A 61 -8.56 8.66 1.88
C SER A 61 -7.30 9.33 2.38
N VAL A 62 -7.29 10.66 2.33
CA VAL A 62 -6.22 11.46 2.93
C VAL A 62 -6.81 12.28 4.06
N SER A 63 -6.11 12.30 5.18
CA SER A 63 -6.35 13.26 6.26
C SER A 63 -5.02 13.91 6.65
N SER A 64 -4.89 15.20 6.40
CA SER A 64 -3.61 15.93 6.54
C SER A 64 -2.51 15.24 5.72
N ASP A 65 -1.44 14.77 6.36
CA ASP A 65 -0.33 14.06 5.70
C ASP A 65 -0.41 12.52 5.85
N VAL A 66 -1.58 11.99 6.19
CA VAL A 66 -1.79 10.55 6.38
C VAL A 66 -2.72 10.04 5.30
N ILE A 67 -2.20 9.16 4.45
CA ILE A 67 -2.98 8.42 3.45
C ILE A 67 -3.45 7.13 4.11
N THR A 68 -4.75 6.99 4.32
CA THR A 68 -5.37 5.78 4.83
C THR A 68 -5.87 4.95 3.65
N LEU A 69 -5.36 3.72 3.53
CA LEU A 69 -5.76 2.81 2.47
C LEU A 69 -7.09 2.13 2.82
N SER A 70 -7.71 1.54 1.81
CA SER A 70 -8.86 0.69 2.02
C SER A 70 -8.48 -0.59 2.78
N LEU A 71 -9.48 -1.38 3.19
CA LEU A 71 -9.23 -2.64 3.91
C LEU A 71 -8.57 -3.66 3.00
N LEU A 72 -7.30 -3.98 3.28
CA LEU A 72 -6.59 -5.06 2.63
C LEU A 72 -7.11 -6.39 3.16
N ARG A 73 -7.53 -7.28 2.24
CA ARG A 73 -8.14 -8.58 2.59
C ARG A 73 -7.82 -9.66 1.57
N ALA A 74 -8.28 -10.89 1.84
CA ALA A 74 -8.16 -12.03 0.93
C ALA A 74 -6.71 -12.33 0.50
N LEU A 75 -5.78 -12.21 1.45
CA LEU A 75 -4.37 -12.53 1.24
C LEU A 75 -4.16 -14.04 1.25
N THR A 76 -3.29 -14.53 0.38
CA THR A 76 -2.90 -15.94 0.34
C THR A 76 -1.77 -16.18 1.31
N ARG A 77 -1.93 -17.18 2.18
CA ARG A 77 -0.92 -17.53 3.17
C ARG A 77 0.42 -17.87 2.51
N GLY A 78 1.50 -17.30 3.04
CA GLY A 78 2.86 -17.49 2.52
C GLY A 78 3.23 -16.57 1.37
N HIS A 79 2.30 -15.75 0.87
CA HIS A 79 2.55 -14.78 -0.19
C HIS A 79 2.97 -13.41 0.39
N THR A 80 3.71 -12.67 -0.42
CA THR A 80 4.16 -11.31 -0.16
C THR A 80 3.55 -10.41 -1.22
N TYR A 81 2.91 -9.35 -0.75
CA TYR A 81 2.19 -8.40 -1.58
C TYR A 81 2.94 -7.07 -1.56
N ARG A 82 3.35 -6.57 -2.72
CA ARG A 82 3.86 -5.21 -2.87
C ARG A 82 2.68 -4.28 -3.10
N ILE A 83 2.43 -3.39 -2.14
CA ILE A 83 1.37 -2.39 -2.23
C ILE A 83 2.03 -1.08 -2.66
N GLU A 84 1.68 -0.63 -3.84
CA GLU A 84 2.13 0.64 -4.41
C GLU A 84 1.04 1.69 -4.21
N VAL A 85 1.45 2.87 -3.78
CA VAL A 85 0.57 4.00 -3.53
C VAL A 85 1.11 5.20 -4.29
N GLN A 86 0.29 5.67 -5.23
CA GLN A 86 0.56 6.86 -6.00
C GLN A 86 -0.30 8.00 -5.48
N PHE A 87 0.26 9.20 -5.34
CA PHE A 87 -0.47 10.37 -4.86
C PHE A 87 0.13 11.66 -5.43
N THR A 88 -0.64 12.72 -5.43
CA THR A 88 -0.27 14.01 -6.04
C THR A 88 -0.03 15.06 -4.97
N VAL A 89 1.09 15.78 -5.05
CA VAL A 89 1.40 16.94 -4.20
C VAL A 89 1.66 18.14 -5.11
N GLY A 90 0.74 19.11 -5.10
CA GLY A 90 0.75 20.22 -6.04
C GLY A 90 0.63 19.72 -7.49
N SER A 91 1.67 19.92 -8.31
CA SER A 91 1.75 19.44 -9.69
C SER A 91 2.60 18.18 -9.87
N SER A 92 3.18 17.66 -8.78
CA SER A 92 4.10 16.53 -8.78
C SER A 92 3.37 15.25 -8.40
N ILE A 93 3.62 14.17 -9.13
CA ILE A 93 3.13 12.83 -8.82
C ILE A 93 4.23 12.09 -8.07
N TYR A 94 3.90 11.60 -6.90
CA TYR A 94 4.77 10.79 -6.04
C TYR A 94 4.25 9.37 -5.99
N GLU A 95 5.18 8.44 -5.81
CA GLU A 95 4.91 7.02 -5.69
C GLU A 95 5.72 6.47 -4.51
N CYS A 96 5.08 5.66 -3.68
CA CYS A 96 5.75 4.89 -2.64
C CYS A 96 5.21 3.47 -2.62
N PHE A 97 5.95 2.56 -2.00
CA PHE A 97 5.49 1.19 -1.86
C PHE A 97 5.86 0.61 -0.50
N PHE A 98 5.07 -0.35 -0.04
CA PHE A 98 5.37 -1.14 1.14
C PHE A 98 4.98 -2.60 0.89
N ARG A 99 5.61 -3.52 1.60
CA ARG A 99 5.35 -4.95 1.45
C ARG A 99 4.46 -5.43 2.58
N VAL A 100 3.52 -6.32 2.26
CA VAL A 100 2.67 -7.01 3.23
C VAL A 100 2.89 -8.50 3.07
N LYS A 101 3.43 -9.16 4.09
CA LYS A 101 3.63 -10.61 4.10
C LYS A 101 2.52 -11.31 4.85
N CYS A 102 1.86 -12.25 4.18
CA CYS A 102 0.84 -13.09 4.80
C CYS A 102 1.51 -14.26 5.55
N THR A 103 1.54 -14.22 6.88
CA THR A 103 2.32 -15.19 7.69
C THR A 103 1.51 -16.36 8.23
N LYS A 104 0.19 -16.22 8.35
CA LYS A 104 -0.68 -17.24 8.91
C LYS A 104 -2.04 -17.30 8.25
#